data_AF-A0A0N1AKK0-F1
#
_entry.id   AF-A0A0N1AKK0-F1
#
_cell.length_a   1.000
_cell.length_b   1.000
_cell.length_c   1.000
_cell.angle_alpha   90.00
_cell.angle_beta   90.00
_cell.angle_gamma   90.00
#
_symmetry.space_group_name_H-M   'P 1'
#
loop_
_entity.id
_entity.type
_entity.pdbx_description
1 polymer ?
#
loop_
_entity_poly.entity_id
_entity_poly.type
_entity_poly.pdbx_seq_one_letter_code
_entity_poly.pdbx_strand_id
1 'polypeptide(L)'
;MIPAARIAHHRRAANLVPAVVIVAAMLAARLPLAQSHPALSLWLCLWLSADSLLLSRIARDGAGRPDARTVCATLAGACCLVSMAAPPALRAALLAMPGTMVAMALALLAHLALAGRQALAIVRRGGTAARWESVAAQFLPPALVRLARAELVVLHMALLRWGGPADVPPGARAFAYHRHLTPMAITLLSLSAIEVAVYHVFLGHWSRLPALAMFVVSDLGLVYLVGVVKSFRFRPILLEADSLRIRAGLLLDVAVPLNRIESVSMAIDGAEVRDAATLNAALLAWPNVIVHLRAPIDHHRLLRRRSIRRVAFRLDEPEPFVRLLQWRLGQP
;
A
#
# COMPACT_ATOMS: atom_id res chain seq x y z
N MET A 1 32.25 11.52 -0.56
CA MET A 1 31.05 10.78 -1.02
C MET A 1 30.72 9.69 -0.02
N ILE A 2 29.65 9.83 0.76
CA ILE A 2 29.20 8.77 1.69
C ILE A 2 28.53 7.67 0.84
N PRO A 3 28.93 6.39 0.97
CA PRO A 3 28.38 5.32 0.14
C PRO A 3 26.87 5.18 0.34
N ALA A 4 26.12 5.04 -0.76
CA ALA A 4 24.65 4.97 -0.76
C ALA A 4 24.08 3.88 0.18
N ALA A 5 24.83 2.81 0.42
CA ALA A 5 24.51 1.77 1.39
C ALA A 5 24.44 2.28 2.84
N ARG A 6 25.34 3.20 3.22
CA ARG A 6 25.38 3.79 4.56
C ARG A 6 24.17 4.71 4.79
N ILE A 7 23.77 5.47 3.77
CA ILE A 7 22.57 6.32 3.80
C ILE A 7 21.29 5.49 3.95
N ALA A 8 21.19 4.37 3.23
CA ALA A 8 20.05 3.45 3.32
C ALA A 8 19.97 2.78 4.72
N HIS A 9 21.11 2.41 5.30
CA HIS A 9 21.18 1.86 6.65
C HIS A 9 20.74 2.88 7.71
N HIS A 10 21.23 4.13 7.64
CA HIS A 10 20.84 5.20 8.55
C HIS A 10 19.33 5.51 8.49
N ARG A 11 18.74 5.55 7.29
CA ARG A 11 17.28 5.74 7.14
C ARG A 11 16.46 4.56 7.67
N ARG A 12 16.93 3.33 7.52
CA ARG A 12 16.25 2.14 8.09
C ARG A 12 16.32 2.14 9.62
N ALA A 13 17.48 2.44 10.19
CA ALA A 13 17.65 2.58 11.63
C ALA A 13 16.74 3.69 12.19
N ALA A 14 16.72 4.86 11.54
CA ALA A 14 15.83 5.96 11.91
C ALA A 14 14.34 5.57 11.88
N ASN A 15 13.93 4.60 11.05
CA ASN A 15 12.54 4.14 10.99
C ASN A 15 12.18 3.14 12.10
N LEU A 16 13.09 2.26 12.48
CA LEU A 16 12.83 1.15 13.41
C LEU A 16 13.04 1.53 14.88
N VAL A 17 14.03 2.37 15.17
CA VAL A 17 14.36 2.82 16.53
C VAL A 17 13.16 3.37 17.30
N PRO A 18 12.35 4.31 16.79
CA PRO A 18 11.22 4.84 17.56
C PRO A 18 10.18 3.77 17.88
N ALA A 19 9.93 2.83 16.96
CA ALA A 19 8.96 1.76 17.21
C ALA A 19 9.44 0.83 18.33
N VAL A 20 10.73 0.46 18.32
CA VAL A 20 11.33 -0.38 19.38
C VAL A 20 11.27 0.34 20.73
N VAL A 21 11.64 1.62 20.78
CA VAL A 21 11.62 2.40 22.02
C VAL A 21 10.20 2.55 22.57
N ILE A 22 9.21 2.85 21.72
CA ILE A 22 7.81 2.96 22.14
C ILE A 22 7.27 1.62 22.65
N VAL A 23 7.55 0.52 21.95
CA VAL A 23 7.12 -0.82 22.39
C VAL A 23 7.78 -1.18 23.72
N ALA A 24 9.08 -0.94 23.87
CA ALA A 24 9.79 -1.16 25.12
C ALA A 24 9.20 -0.32 26.26
N ALA A 25 8.89 0.96 26.01
CA ALA A 25 8.24 1.83 26.99
C ALA A 25 6.85 1.31 27.40
N MET A 26 6.05 0.84 26.45
CA MET A 26 4.71 0.29 26.72
C MET A 26 4.75 -1.06 27.42
N LEU A 27 5.78 -1.87 27.19
CA LEU A 27 6.04 -3.09 27.96
C LEU A 27 6.53 -2.75 29.36
N ALA A 28 7.42 -1.76 29.50
CA ALA A 28 7.91 -1.30 30.78
C ALA A 28 6.78 -0.76 31.68
N ALA A 29 5.81 -0.06 31.08
CA ALA A 29 4.62 0.44 31.76
C ALA A 29 3.73 -0.67 32.37
N ARG A 30 3.94 -1.94 32.00
CA ARG A 30 3.23 -3.09 32.55
C ARG A 30 3.91 -3.69 33.78
N LEU A 31 5.14 -3.28 34.12
CA LEU A 31 5.82 -3.79 35.31
C LEU A 31 5.11 -3.35 36.60
N PRO A 32 5.16 -4.15 37.69
CA PRO A 32 4.53 -3.79 38.97
C PRO A 32 4.99 -2.43 39.51
N LEU A 33 6.28 -2.12 39.37
CA LEU A 33 6.86 -0.84 39.77
C LEU A 33 6.21 0.33 39.00
N ALA A 34 6.03 0.20 37.69
CA ALA A 34 5.41 1.22 36.86
C ALA A 34 3.92 1.42 37.21
N GLN A 35 3.22 0.33 37.57
CA GLN A 35 1.83 0.37 38.01
C GLN A 35 1.66 1.00 39.40
N SER A 36 2.66 0.91 40.28
CA SER A 36 2.64 1.55 41.60
C SER A 36 2.76 3.08 41.54
N HIS A 37 3.34 3.61 40.46
CA HIS A 37 3.46 5.05 40.22
C HIS A 37 2.91 5.44 38.83
N PRO A 38 1.58 5.30 38.62
CA PRO A 38 1.01 5.33 37.28
C PRO A 38 1.07 6.72 36.63
N ALA A 39 1.10 7.80 37.43
CA ALA A 39 1.24 9.16 36.93
C ALA A 39 2.63 9.44 36.33
N LEU A 40 3.70 9.07 37.04
CA LEU A 40 5.07 9.21 36.57
C LEU A 40 5.33 8.33 35.35
N SER A 41 4.84 7.08 35.39
CA SER A 41 4.92 6.16 34.25
C SER A 41 4.23 6.72 33.00
N LEU A 42 3.06 7.35 33.16
CA LEU A 42 2.35 7.99 32.05
C LEU A 42 3.17 9.13 31.42
N TRP A 43 3.72 10.04 32.24
CA TRP A 43 4.54 11.14 31.73
C TRP A 43 5.83 10.67 31.08
N LEU A 44 6.49 9.65 31.64
CA LEU A 44 7.67 9.03 31.02
C LEU A 44 7.32 8.39 29.68
N CYS A 45 6.19 7.68 29.57
CA CYS A 45 5.72 7.13 28.31
C CYS A 45 5.42 8.22 27.26
N LEU A 46 4.77 9.33 27.67
CA LEU A 46 4.49 10.46 26.79
C LEU A 46 5.77 11.13 26.29
N TRP A 47 6.69 11.43 27.21
CA TRP A 47 7.98 12.04 26.89
C TRP A 47 8.79 11.16 25.95
N LEU A 48 8.98 9.88 26.31
CA LEU A 48 9.79 8.95 25.54
C LEU A 48 9.20 8.68 24.15
N SER A 49 7.87 8.63 24.03
CA SER A 49 7.19 8.47 22.73
C SER A 49 7.34 9.72 21.87
N ALA A 50 7.15 10.91 22.44
CA ALA A 50 7.29 12.17 21.72
C ALA A 50 8.72 12.41 21.24
N ASP A 51 9.70 12.22 22.13
CA ASP A 51 11.12 12.41 21.86
C ASP A 51 11.61 11.44 20.78
N SER A 52 11.30 10.15 20.93
CA SER A 52 11.70 9.12 19.95
C SER A 52 11.14 9.41 18.55
N LEU A 53 9.88 9.83 18.45
CA LEU A 53 9.25 10.18 17.16
C LEU A 53 9.85 11.44 16.54
N LEU A 54 10.14 12.45 17.37
CA LEU A 54 10.73 13.71 16.91
C LEU A 54 12.17 13.52 16.43
N LEU A 55 13.02 12.85 17.25
CA LEU A 55 14.39 12.52 16.89
C LEU A 55 14.46 11.66 15.62
N SER A 56 13.55 10.69 15.50
CA SER A 56 13.43 9.89 14.29
C SER A 56 13.13 10.74 13.04
N ARG A 57 12.28 11.77 13.16
CA ARG A 57 11.99 12.67 12.04
C ARG A 57 13.17 13.58 11.70
N ILE A 58 13.80 14.17 12.71
CA ILE A 58 15.01 14.99 12.52
C ILE A 58 16.11 14.17 11.82
N ALA A 59 16.29 12.92 12.21
CA ALA A 59 17.26 12.01 11.57
C ALA A 59 16.91 11.67 10.11
N ARG A 60 15.63 11.76 9.70
CA ARG A 60 15.18 11.48 8.33
C ARG A 60 15.29 12.70 7.41
N ASP A 61 14.93 13.87 7.92
CA ASP A 61 14.82 15.10 7.12
C ASP A 61 16.17 15.82 6.95
N GLY A 62 17.23 15.35 7.63
CA GLY A 62 18.55 15.98 7.62
C GLY A 62 18.62 17.13 8.63
N ALA A 63 19.81 17.73 8.82
CA ALA A 63 20.14 18.68 9.90
C ALA A 63 19.33 20.02 9.93
N GLY A 64 18.23 20.13 9.17
CA GLY A 64 17.31 21.25 9.24
C GLY A 64 16.38 21.17 10.45
N ARG A 65 15.93 22.34 10.94
CA ARG A 65 14.92 22.40 12.01
C ARG A 65 13.59 21.83 11.48
N PRO A 66 12.93 20.91 12.21
CA PRO A 66 11.64 20.39 11.80
C PRO A 66 10.60 21.52 11.76
N ASP A 67 9.78 21.55 10.71
CA ASP A 67 8.67 22.49 10.61
C ASP A 67 7.74 22.34 11.83
N ALA A 68 7.19 23.46 12.32
CA ALA A 68 6.32 23.48 13.51
C ALA A 68 5.14 22.51 13.37
N ARG A 69 4.66 22.31 12.14
CA ARG A 69 3.58 21.36 11.81
C ARG A 69 3.99 19.92 12.02
N THR A 70 5.22 19.59 11.63
CA THR A 70 5.82 18.28 11.80
C THR A 70 5.95 17.96 13.29
N VAL A 71 6.33 18.96 14.10
CA VAL A 71 6.41 18.86 15.56
C VAL A 71 5.02 18.65 16.18
N CYS A 72 4.02 19.46 15.80
CA CYS A 72 2.64 19.28 16.29
C CYS A 72 2.08 17.89 15.93
N ALA A 73 2.31 17.42 14.70
CA ALA A 73 1.88 16.10 14.26
C ALA A 73 2.57 14.97 15.04
N THR A 74 3.86 15.09 15.36
CA THR A 74 4.57 14.09 16.18
C THR A 74 4.05 14.05 17.61
N LEU A 75 3.78 15.21 18.21
CA LEU A 75 3.22 15.29 19.56
C LEU A 75 1.81 14.69 19.61
N ALA A 76 0.93 15.08 18.67
CA ALA A 76 -0.40 14.50 18.53
C ALA A 76 -0.36 12.98 18.33
N GLY A 77 0.57 12.49 17.50
CA GLY A 77 0.80 11.06 17.29
C GLY A 77 1.23 10.33 18.57
N ALA A 78 2.16 10.89 19.34
CA ALA A 78 2.58 10.35 20.63
C ALA A 78 1.41 10.29 21.63
N CYS A 79 0.65 11.38 21.76
CA CYS A 79 -0.53 11.42 22.63
C CYS A 79 -1.56 10.34 22.26
N CYS A 80 -1.83 10.16 20.96
CA CYS A 80 -2.77 9.14 20.49
C CYS A 80 -2.25 7.72 20.78
N LEU A 81 -0.98 7.44 20.48
CA LEU A 81 -0.36 6.14 20.72
C LEU A 81 -0.40 5.75 22.20
N VAL A 82 0.00 6.67 23.10
CA VAL A 82 -0.01 6.41 24.54
C VAL A 82 -1.44 6.19 25.03
N SER A 83 -2.41 6.99 24.59
CA SER A 83 -3.82 6.84 25.00
C SER A 83 -4.39 5.48 24.61
N MET A 84 -4.07 4.99 23.41
CA MET A 84 -4.54 3.71 22.89
C MET A 84 -3.82 2.53 23.54
N ALA A 85 -2.50 2.60 23.72
CA ALA A 85 -1.68 1.48 24.18
C ALA A 85 -1.52 1.38 25.70
N ALA A 86 -1.88 2.42 26.46
CA ALA A 86 -1.69 2.49 27.91
C ALA A 86 -2.41 1.33 28.65
N PRO A 87 -1.74 0.69 29.64
CA PRO A 87 -2.38 -0.25 30.56
C PRO A 87 -3.50 0.41 31.38
N PRO A 88 -4.42 -0.38 31.97
CA PRO A 88 -5.55 0.15 32.74
C PRO A 88 -5.16 1.13 33.85
N ALA A 89 -4.05 0.87 34.57
CA ALA A 89 -3.54 1.75 35.62
C ALA A 89 -3.15 3.15 35.10
N LEU A 90 -2.48 3.21 33.94
CA LEU A 90 -2.10 4.47 33.31
C LEU A 90 -3.31 5.21 32.73
N ARG A 91 -4.31 4.48 32.20
CA ARG A 91 -5.57 5.08 31.75
C ARG A 91 -6.34 5.69 32.93
N ALA A 92 -6.41 5.01 34.06
CA ALA A 92 -7.01 5.54 35.28
C ALA A 92 -6.27 6.80 35.77
N ALA A 93 -4.93 6.79 35.76
CA ALA A 93 -4.13 7.95 36.11
C ALA A 93 -4.32 9.12 35.14
N LEU A 94 -4.45 8.86 33.83
CA LEU A 94 -4.78 9.89 32.84
C LEU A 94 -6.14 10.54 33.12
N LEU A 95 -7.15 9.74 33.49
CA LEU A 95 -8.47 10.24 33.88
C LEU A 95 -8.42 11.08 35.18
N ALA A 96 -7.54 10.71 36.12
CA ALA A 96 -7.34 11.45 37.36
C ALA A 96 -6.54 12.75 37.18
N MET A 97 -5.90 12.97 36.02
CA MET A 97 -5.08 14.13 35.71
C MET A 97 -5.67 14.96 34.55
N PRO A 98 -6.71 15.77 34.81
CA PRO A 98 -7.40 16.53 33.76
C PRO A 98 -6.46 17.48 33.02
N GLY A 99 -5.47 18.08 33.70
CA GLY A 99 -4.48 18.96 33.05
C GLY A 99 -3.67 18.26 31.95
N THR A 100 -3.19 17.04 32.21
CA THR A 100 -2.47 16.23 31.22
C THR A 100 -3.37 15.89 30.03
N MET A 101 -4.62 15.50 30.31
CA MET A 101 -5.61 15.18 29.29
C MET A 101 -5.94 16.39 28.40
N VAL A 102 -6.12 17.57 29.00
CA VAL A 102 -6.35 18.81 28.28
C VAL A 102 -5.15 19.16 27.40
N ALA A 103 -3.92 19.03 27.90
CA ALA A 103 -2.72 19.27 27.10
C ALA A 103 -2.62 18.32 25.89
N MET A 104 -2.94 17.03 26.08
CA MET A 104 -3.00 16.04 25.00
C MET A 104 -4.10 16.37 23.98
N ALA A 105 -5.27 16.79 24.46
CA ALA A 105 -6.38 17.21 23.61
C ALA A 105 -6.04 18.46 22.79
N LEU A 106 -5.38 19.46 23.40
CA LEU A 106 -4.92 20.67 22.71
C LEU A 106 -3.89 20.34 21.62
N ALA A 107 -2.96 19.41 21.87
CA ALA A 107 -2.00 18.97 20.87
C ALA A 107 -2.70 18.29 19.67
N LEU A 108 -3.69 17.44 19.93
CA LEU A 108 -4.52 16.80 18.90
C LEU A 108 -5.33 17.84 18.11
N LEU A 109 -6.00 18.76 18.79
CA LEU A 109 -6.79 19.84 18.15
C LEU A 109 -5.93 20.77 17.31
N ALA A 110 -4.75 21.15 17.80
CA ALA A 110 -3.80 21.97 17.05
C ALA A 110 -3.35 21.26 15.76
N HIS A 111 -3.06 19.96 15.83
CA HIS A 111 -2.73 19.17 14.64
C HIS A 111 -3.90 19.11 13.64
N LEU A 112 -5.11 18.80 14.12
CA LEU A 112 -6.32 18.74 13.29
C LEU A 112 -6.63 20.09 12.63
N ALA A 113 -6.48 21.20 13.36
CA ALA A 113 -6.71 22.55 12.84
C ALA A 113 -5.69 22.91 11.74
N LEU A 114 -4.41 22.60 11.95
CA LEU A 114 -3.34 22.82 10.96
C LEU A 114 -3.52 21.94 9.71
N ALA A 115 -3.89 20.67 9.90
CA ALA A 115 -4.20 19.74 8.82
C ALA A 115 -5.45 20.19 8.03
N GLY A 116 -6.50 20.62 8.73
CA GLY A 116 -7.73 21.13 8.15
C GLY A 116 -7.52 22.40 7.32
N ARG A 117 -6.71 23.35 7.81
CA ARG A 117 -6.36 24.57 7.04
C ARG A 117 -5.64 24.23 5.73
N GLN A 118 -4.77 23.22 5.73
CA GLN A 118 -4.07 22.79 4.52
C GLN A 118 -4.96 22.02 3.57
N ALA A 119 -5.79 21.12 4.09
CA ALA A 119 -6.82 20.45 3.31
C ALA A 119 -7.70 21.49 2.59
N LEU A 120 -8.12 22.55 3.30
CA LEU A 120 -8.90 23.64 2.72
C LEU A 120 -8.10 24.43 1.67
N ALA A 121 -6.81 24.69 1.88
CA ALA A 121 -5.96 25.36 0.89
C ALA A 121 -5.79 24.52 -0.40
N ILE A 122 -5.60 23.21 -0.28
CA ILE A 122 -5.59 22.27 -1.41
C ILE A 122 -6.97 22.26 -2.09
N VAL A 123 -8.04 22.37 -1.29
CA VAL A 123 -9.41 22.46 -1.80
C VAL A 123 -9.71 23.79 -2.50
N ARG A 124 -9.02 24.87 -2.17
CA ARG A 124 -9.22 26.16 -2.85
C ARG A 124 -8.44 26.26 -4.18
N ARG A 125 -7.45 25.40 -4.41
CA ARG A 125 -6.55 25.45 -5.58
C ARG A 125 -7.02 24.66 -6.83
N GLY A 126 -8.23 24.09 -6.83
CA GLY A 126 -8.92 23.65 -8.06
C GLY A 126 -8.37 22.43 -8.84
N GLY A 127 -8.21 21.26 -8.21
CA GLY A 127 -7.89 20.00 -8.91
C GLY A 127 -8.68 18.79 -8.37
N THR A 128 -9.14 17.90 -9.25
CA THR A 128 -10.37 17.10 -9.00
C THR A 128 -10.19 15.60 -8.69
N ALA A 129 -9.02 14.99 -8.86
CA ALA A 129 -8.85 13.53 -8.60
C ALA A 129 -7.74 13.18 -7.60
N ALA A 130 -6.55 13.78 -7.71
CA ALA A 130 -5.43 13.56 -6.76
C ALA A 130 -5.65 14.22 -5.37
N ARG A 131 -6.78 14.92 -5.20
CA ARG A 131 -7.10 15.76 -4.06
C ARG A 131 -7.30 14.99 -2.77
N TRP A 132 -8.13 13.95 -2.79
CA TRP A 132 -8.56 13.26 -1.57
C TRP A 132 -7.41 12.53 -0.89
N GLU A 133 -6.48 11.95 -1.67
CA GLU A 133 -5.27 11.35 -1.13
C GLU A 133 -4.36 12.39 -0.47
N SER A 134 -4.14 13.53 -1.13
CA SER A 134 -3.31 14.61 -0.59
C SER A 134 -3.93 15.27 0.65
N VAL A 135 -5.27 15.32 0.72
CA VAL A 135 -6.03 15.81 1.87
C VAL A 135 -5.99 14.80 3.01
N ALA A 136 -6.27 13.52 2.75
CA ALA A 136 -6.22 12.46 3.75
C ALA A 136 -4.81 12.29 4.34
N ALA A 137 -3.76 12.50 3.52
CA ALA A 137 -2.36 12.44 3.96
C ALA A 137 -1.97 13.57 4.93
N GLN A 138 -2.80 14.61 5.10
CA GLN A 138 -2.60 15.62 6.14
C GLN A 138 -2.98 15.11 7.53
N PHE A 139 -3.94 14.18 7.60
CA PHE A 139 -4.49 13.65 8.85
C PHE A 139 -3.91 12.28 9.20
N LEU A 140 -3.67 11.43 8.20
CA LEU A 140 -3.15 10.08 8.37
C LEU A 140 -1.77 9.93 7.73
N PRO A 141 -0.92 9.02 8.25
CA PRO A 141 0.30 8.61 7.58
C PRO A 141 0.03 8.24 6.11
N PRO A 142 0.85 8.70 5.14
CA PRO A 142 0.66 8.40 3.72
C PRO A 142 0.57 6.90 3.39
N ALA A 143 1.19 6.04 4.21
CA ALA A 143 1.07 4.59 4.08
C ALA A 143 -0.35 4.09 4.33
N LEU A 144 -1.03 4.61 5.36
CA LEU A 144 -2.42 4.24 5.66
C LEU A 144 -3.38 4.76 4.60
N VAL A 145 -3.13 5.95 4.04
CA VAL A 145 -3.94 6.48 2.93
C VAL A 145 -3.81 5.60 1.69
N ARG A 146 -2.59 5.16 1.35
CA ARG A 146 -2.39 4.22 0.24
C ARG A 146 -3.04 2.87 0.49
N LEU A 147 -2.96 2.35 1.72
CA LEU A 147 -3.64 1.12 2.12
C LEU A 147 -5.16 1.28 1.97
N ALA A 148 -5.76 2.28 2.60
CA ALA A 148 -7.19 2.56 2.53
C ALA A 148 -7.67 2.76 1.08
N ARG A 149 -6.88 3.42 0.23
CA ARG A 149 -7.17 3.51 -1.20
C ARG A 149 -7.17 2.14 -1.86
N ALA A 150 -6.15 1.32 -1.62
CA ALA A 150 -6.08 -0.03 -2.18
C ALA A 150 -7.29 -0.86 -1.73
N GLU A 151 -7.65 -0.83 -0.44
CA GLU A 151 -8.82 -1.52 0.08
C GLU A 151 -10.12 -1.04 -0.57
N LEU A 152 -10.32 0.28 -0.63
CA LEU A 152 -11.54 0.85 -1.21
C LEU A 152 -11.66 0.50 -2.70
N VAL A 153 -10.55 0.45 -3.44
CA VAL A 153 -10.55 0.04 -4.85
C VAL A 153 -10.95 -1.42 -5.00
N VAL A 154 -10.41 -2.32 -4.17
CA VAL A 154 -10.78 -3.75 -4.18
C VAL A 154 -12.25 -3.91 -3.84
N LEU A 155 -12.72 -3.30 -2.74
CA LEU A 155 -14.10 -3.39 -2.28
C LEU A 155 -15.08 -2.78 -3.28
N HIS A 156 -14.77 -1.61 -3.85
CA HIS A 156 -15.58 -1.01 -4.90
C HIS A 156 -15.66 -1.91 -6.13
N MET A 157 -14.54 -2.50 -6.55
CA MET A 157 -14.52 -3.44 -7.66
C MET A 157 -15.36 -4.69 -7.36
N ALA A 158 -15.22 -5.26 -6.17
CA ALA A 158 -15.93 -6.46 -5.75
C ALA A 158 -17.44 -6.21 -5.67
N LEU A 159 -17.86 -5.20 -4.91
CA LEU A 159 -19.24 -5.01 -4.47
C LEU A 159 -20.07 -4.08 -5.38
N LEU A 160 -19.45 -3.12 -6.06
CA LEU A 160 -20.18 -2.05 -6.77
C LEU A 160 -20.02 -2.09 -8.28
N ARG A 161 -18.84 -2.49 -8.79
CA ARG A 161 -18.54 -2.43 -10.22
C ARG A 161 -18.94 -3.70 -10.96
N TRP A 162 -20.22 -3.87 -11.29
CA TRP A 162 -20.74 -5.08 -11.96
C TRP A 162 -20.76 -5.00 -13.50
N GLY A 163 -20.58 -3.82 -14.07
CA GLY A 163 -20.56 -3.60 -15.52
C GLY A 163 -19.86 -2.31 -15.91
N GLY A 164 -20.01 -1.93 -17.18
CA GLY A 164 -19.43 -0.71 -17.73
C GLY A 164 -18.12 -0.93 -18.52
N PRO A 165 -17.59 0.15 -19.12
CA PRO A 165 -16.37 0.09 -19.91
C PRO A 165 -15.13 -0.15 -19.04
N ALA A 166 -14.07 -0.63 -19.68
CA ALA A 166 -12.75 -0.75 -19.08
C ALA A 166 -12.12 0.63 -18.80
N ASP A 167 -11.18 0.68 -17.86
CA ASP A 167 -10.47 1.91 -17.47
C ASP A 167 -9.41 2.30 -18.52
N VAL A 168 -9.87 2.99 -19.57
CA VAL A 168 -9.05 3.46 -20.68
C VAL A 168 -8.99 5.01 -20.66
N PRO A 169 -7.81 5.60 -20.39
CA PRO A 169 -7.61 7.04 -20.50
C PRO A 169 -7.84 7.54 -21.94
N PRO A 170 -8.28 8.80 -22.13
CA PRO A 170 -8.42 9.38 -23.45
C PRO A 170 -7.07 9.37 -24.19
N GLY A 171 -7.07 8.92 -25.45
CA GLY A 171 -5.86 8.81 -26.28
C GLY A 171 -5.01 7.56 -26.05
N ALA A 172 -5.40 6.68 -25.11
CA ALA A 172 -4.74 5.38 -24.92
C ALA A 172 -5.46 4.27 -25.70
N ARG A 173 -4.70 3.30 -26.23
CA ARG A 173 -5.25 2.08 -26.83
C ARG A 173 -5.17 0.92 -25.85
N ALA A 174 -6.28 0.23 -25.66
CA ALA A 174 -6.39 -0.90 -24.74
C ALA A 174 -6.21 -2.25 -25.44
N PHE A 175 -5.54 -3.18 -24.75
CA PHE A 175 -5.33 -4.55 -25.18
C PHE A 175 -5.78 -5.50 -24.07
N ALA A 176 -6.69 -6.42 -24.43
CA ALA A 176 -7.23 -7.41 -23.51
C ALA A 176 -6.26 -8.58 -23.32
N TYR A 177 -6.26 -9.15 -22.12
CA TYR A 177 -5.47 -10.32 -21.74
C TYR A 177 -6.24 -11.31 -20.85
N HIS A 178 -7.50 -11.00 -20.55
CA HIS A 178 -8.26 -11.67 -19.51
C HIS A 178 -9.08 -12.85 -20.02
N ARG A 179 -9.25 -13.05 -21.34
CA ARG A 179 -10.13 -14.09 -21.88
C ARG A 179 -9.73 -15.49 -21.41
N HIS A 180 -8.43 -15.75 -21.32
CA HIS A 180 -7.88 -17.03 -20.84
C HIS A 180 -7.76 -17.10 -19.31
N LEU A 181 -7.50 -15.96 -18.67
CA LEU A 181 -7.37 -15.88 -17.21
C LEU A 181 -8.72 -15.98 -16.50
N THR A 182 -9.79 -15.49 -17.13
CA THR A 182 -11.12 -15.40 -16.51
C THR A 182 -11.69 -16.77 -16.16
N PRO A 183 -11.68 -17.79 -17.04
CA PRO A 183 -12.13 -19.13 -16.68
C PRO A 183 -11.34 -19.74 -15.50
N MET A 184 -10.00 -19.64 -15.53
CA MET A 184 -9.16 -20.13 -14.43
C MET A 184 -9.46 -19.42 -13.10
N ALA A 185 -9.63 -18.09 -13.16
CA ALA A 185 -9.95 -17.27 -12.00
C ALA A 185 -11.36 -17.56 -11.46
N ILE A 186 -12.33 -17.83 -12.33
CA ILE A 186 -13.68 -18.28 -11.93
C ILE A 186 -13.61 -19.66 -11.28
N THR A 187 -12.86 -20.60 -11.83
CA THR A 187 -12.67 -21.93 -11.21
C THR A 187 -12.08 -21.81 -9.80
N LEU A 188 -11.04 -20.97 -9.63
CA LEU A 188 -10.45 -20.70 -8.33
C LEU A 188 -11.47 -20.07 -7.36
N LEU A 189 -12.26 -19.11 -7.84
CA LEU A 189 -13.31 -18.47 -7.06
C LEU A 189 -14.40 -19.47 -6.63
N SER A 190 -14.86 -20.33 -7.53
CA SER A 190 -15.86 -21.37 -7.26
C SER A 190 -15.33 -22.39 -6.25
N LEU A 191 -14.08 -22.84 -6.41
CA LEU A 191 -13.45 -23.77 -5.47
C LEU A 191 -13.30 -23.12 -4.08
N SER A 192 -12.87 -21.85 -4.04
CA SER A 192 -12.78 -21.09 -2.79
C SER A 192 -14.15 -20.95 -2.12
N ALA A 193 -15.22 -20.69 -2.88
CA ALA A 193 -16.57 -20.59 -2.32
C ALA A 193 -17.04 -21.92 -1.70
N ILE A 194 -16.73 -23.06 -2.33
CA ILE A 194 -17.03 -24.39 -1.79
C ILE A 194 -16.23 -24.63 -0.50
N GLU A 195 -14.92 -24.34 -0.52
CA GLU A 195 -14.04 -24.46 0.65
C GLU A 195 -14.55 -23.64 1.83
N VAL A 196 -14.92 -22.39 1.58
CA VAL A 196 -15.53 -21.51 2.59
C VAL A 196 -16.81 -22.13 3.13
N ALA A 197 -17.72 -22.61 2.28
CA ALA A 197 -18.96 -23.26 2.74
C ALA A 197 -18.69 -24.49 3.63
N VAL A 198 -17.70 -25.32 3.28
CA VAL A 198 -17.29 -26.48 4.08
C VAL A 198 -16.77 -26.04 5.45
N TYR A 199 -15.92 -25.01 5.52
CA TYR A 199 -15.41 -24.50 6.79
C TYR A 199 -16.50 -23.96 7.70
N HIS A 200 -17.49 -23.27 7.15
CA HIS A 200 -18.63 -22.76 7.90
C HIS A 200 -19.43 -23.89 8.56
N VAL A 201 -19.72 -24.95 7.81
CA VAL A 201 -20.41 -26.13 8.34
C VAL A 201 -19.53 -26.82 9.38
N PHE A 202 -18.29 -27.13 9.05
CA PHE A 202 -17.42 -27.91 9.93
C PHE A 202 -17.12 -27.22 11.26
N LEU A 203 -16.67 -25.96 11.23
CA LEU A 203 -16.33 -25.21 12.45
C LEU A 203 -17.56 -24.81 13.25
N GLY A 204 -18.68 -24.55 12.58
CA GLY A 204 -19.96 -24.24 13.22
C GLY A 204 -20.43 -25.34 14.18
N HIS A 205 -20.10 -26.60 13.90
CA HIS A 205 -20.44 -27.74 14.76
C HIS A 205 -19.50 -27.91 15.97
N TRP A 206 -18.26 -27.40 15.89
CA TRP A 206 -17.24 -27.64 16.92
C TRP A 206 -17.16 -26.52 17.95
N SER A 207 -17.06 -25.25 17.51
CA SER A 207 -16.93 -24.13 18.44
C SER A 207 -17.26 -22.79 17.79
N ARG A 208 -18.01 -21.95 18.51
CA ARG A 208 -18.46 -20.63 18.04
C ARG A 208 -17.32 -19.65 17.78
N LEU A 209 -16.28 -19.64 18.63
CA LEU A 209 -15.23 -18.64 18.54
C LEU A 209 -14.32 -18.85 17.30
N PRO A 210 -13.77 -20.05 17.03
CA PRO A 210 -13.05 -20.32 15.78
C PRO A 210 -13.93 -20.19 14.54
N ALA A 211 -15.21 -20.58 14.62
CA ALA A 211 -16.15 -20.41 13.52
C ALA A 211 -16.33 -18.94 13.13
N LEU A 212 -16.53 -18.05 14.12
CA LEU A 212 -16.66 -16.61 13.85
C LEU A 212 -15.36 -16.02 13.29
N ALA A 213 -14.20 -16.41 13.82
CA ALA A 213 -12.92 -15.96 13.30
C ALA A 213 -12.71 -16.39 11.84
N MET A 214 -13.03 -17.65 11.51
CA MET A 214 -12.95 -18.13 10.13
C MET A 214 -14.00 -17.52 9.21
N PHE A 215 -15.21 -17.24 9.70
CA PHE A 215 -16.23 -16.50 8.94
C PHE A 215 -15.66 -15.16 8.46
N VAL A 216 -15.10 -14.37 9.38
CA VAL A 216 -14.52 -13.06 9.02
C VAL A 216 -13.40 -13.21 8.00
N VAL A 217 -12.45 -14.12 8.21
CA VAL A 217 -11.29 -14.27 7.32
C VAL A 217 -11.70 -14.80 5.94
N SER A 218 -12.57 -15.81 5.92
CA SER A 218 -12.98 -16.52 4.70
C SER A 218 -13.85 -15.64 3.81
N ASP A 219 -14.86 -14.99 4.37
CA ASP A 219 -15.79 -14.15 3.62
C ASP A 219 -15.11 -12.89 3.11
N LEU A 220 -14.25 -12.26 3.92
CA LEU A 220 -13.40 -11.18 3.44
C LEU A 220 -12.48 -11.67 2.32
N GLY A 221 -11.81 -12.81 2.49
CA GLY A 221 -10.98 -13.41 1.45
C GLY A 221 -11.74 -13.61 0.14
N LEU A 222 -12.97 -14.11 0.22
CA LEU A 222 -13.84 -14.34 -0.94
C LEU A 222 -14.22 -13.02 -1.63
N VAL A 223 -14.61 -11.99 -0.88
CA VAL A 223 -14.91 -10.64 -1.43
C VAL A 223 -13.68 -10.07 -2.14
N TYR A 224 -12.48 -10.23 -1.56
CA TYR A 224 -11.24 -9.77 -2.19
C TYR A 224 -10.94 -10.52 -3.47
N LEU A 225 -11.13 -11.85 -3.46
CA LEU A 225 -10.94 -12.67 -4.65
C LEU A 225 -11.87 -12.22 -5.78
N VAL A 226 -13.15 -11.96 -5.50
CA VAL A 226 -14.10 -11.39 -6.47
C VAL A 226 -13.58 -10.07 -7.05
N GLY A 227 -13.08 -9.15 -6.20
CA GLY A 227 -12.49 -7.89 -6.63
C GLY A 227 -11.29 -8.07 -7.56
N VAL A 228 -10.40 -9.01 -7.25
CA VAL A 228 -9.23 -9.35 -8.08
C VAL A 228 -9.67 -9.95 -9.42
N VAL A 229 -10.58 -10.93 -9.44
CA VAL A 229 -11.07 -11.55 -10.68
C VAL A 229 -11.70 -10.50 -11.60
N LYS A 230 -12.59 -9.66 -11.07
CA LYS A 230 -13.23 -8.59 -11.84
C LYS A 230 -12.21 -7.60 -12.39
N SER A 231 -11.15 -7.31 -11.64
CA SER A 231 -10.13 -6.35 -12.07
C SER A 231 -9.40 -6.71 -13.35
N PHE A 232 -9.29 -8.01 -13.70
CA PHE A 232 -8.64 -8.45 -14.94
C PHE A 232 -9.37 -7.94 -16.19
N ARG A 233 -10.70 -7.85 -16.13
CA ARG A 233 -11.51 -7.31 -17.22
C ARG A 233 -11.43 -5.78 -17.30
N PHE A 234 -11.49 -5.10 -16.17
CA PHE A 234 -11.60 -3.64 -16.13
C PHE A 234 -10.27 -2.90 -16.26
N ARG A 235 -9.13 -3.59 -16.09
CA ARG A 235 -7.79 -2.99 -16.15
C ARG A 235 -6.94 -3.61 -17.27
N PRO A 236 -7.24 -3.30 -18.55
CA PRO A 236 -6.46 -3.80 -19.68
C PRO A 236 -5.04 -3.24 -19.68
N ILE A 237 -4.17 -3.86 -20.49
CA ILE A 237 -2.86 -3.29 -20.83
C ILE A 237 -3.11 -2.09 -21.74
N LEU A 238 -2.40 -0.98 -21.51
CA LEU A 238 -2.60 0.27 -22.24
C LEU A 238 -1.34 0.68 -22.97
N LEU A 239 -1.48 1.07 -24.23
CA LEU A 239 -0.48 1.82 -24.96
C LEU A 239 -0.90 3.29 -25.00
N GLU A 240 -0.24 4.11 -24.20
CA GLU A 240 -0.44 5.57 -24.10
C GLU A 240 0.48 6.28 -25.10
N ALA A 241 0.45 7.62 -25.18
CA ALA A 241 1.26 8.40 -26.12
C ALA A 241 2.78 8.17 -25.96
N ASP A 242 3.28 8.16 -24.72
CA ASP A 242 4.71 8.07 -24.40
C ASP A 242 5.05 6.87 -23.49
N SER A 243 4.06 6.04 -23.13
CA SER A 243 4.28 4.92 -22.23
C SER A 243 3.46 3.68 -22.59
N LEU A 244 4.03 2.51 -22.30
CA LEU A 244 3.35 1.23 -22.26
C LEU A 244 3.04 0.90 -20.80
N ARG A 245 1.76 0.84 -20.45
CA ARG A 245 1.31 0.51 -19.09
C ARG A 245 0.82 -0.94 -19.04
N ILE A 246 1.64 -1.78 -18.43
CA ILE A 246 1.43 -3.22 -18.27
C ILE A 246 0.72 -3.44 -16.93
N ARG A 247 -0.50 -3.99 -16.99
CA ARG A 247 -1.35 -4.23 -15.83
C ARG A 247 -1.73 -5.69 -15.74
N ALA A 248 -1.79 -6.19 -14.51
CA ALA A 248 -2.36 -7.50 -14.19
C ALA A 248 -3.39 -7.32 -13.05
N GLY A 249 -4.56 -6.81 -13.40
CA GLY A 249 -5.66 -6.53 -12.48
C GLY A 249 -5.26 -5.50 -11.43
N LEU A 250 -5.52 -5.83 -10.16
CA LEU A 250 -5.06 -5.07 -8.99
C LEU A 250 -3.69 -5.54 -8.47
N LEU A 251 -3.15 -6.63 -9.02
CA LEU A 251 -1.94 -7.28 -8.52
C LEU A 251 -0.66 -6.65 -9.06
N LEU A 252 -0.70 -6.07 -10.26
CA LEU A 252 0.45 -5.44 -10.90
C LEU A 252 0.02 -4.24 -11.76
N ASP A 253 0.80 -3.15 -11.68
CA ASP A 253 0.67 -1.98 -12.54
C ASP A 253 2.07 -1.37 -12.73
N VAL A 254 2.59 -1.43 -13.96
CA VAL A 254 3.91 -0.94 -14.32
C VAL A 254 3.81 -0.11 -15.59
N ALA A 255 4.28 1.14 -15.51
CA ALA A 255 4.43 2.01 -16.68
C ALA A 255 5.88 1.97 -17.17
N VAL A 256 6.06 1.64 -18.44
CA VAL A 256 7.34 1.60 -19.14
C VAL A 256 7.33 2.70 -20.19
N PRO A 257 8.18 3.75 -20.06
CA PRO A 257 8.33 4.76 -21.10
C PRO A 257 8.76 4.15 -22.44
N LEU A 258 8.19 4.60 -23.55
CA LEU A 258 8.51 4.03 -24.87
C LEU A 258 9.98 4.20 -25.25
N ASN A 259 10.61 5.30 -24.83
CA ASN A 259 12.04 5.54 -25.04
C ASN A 259 12.97 4.54 -24.32
N ARG A 260 12.44 3.78 -23.34
CA ARG A 260 13.17 2.72 -22.63
C ARG A 260 12.97 1.35 -23.25
N ILE A 261 12.07 1.21 -24.21
CA ILE A 261 11.83 -0.06 -24.89
C ILE A 261 12.87 -0.25 -25.99
N GLU A 262 13.55 -1.39 -25.93
CA GLU A 262 14.52 -1.81 -26.94
C GLU A 262 13.83 -2.56 -28.06
N SER A 263 13.05 -3.59 -27.72
CA SER A 263 12.35 -4.43 -28.69
C SER A 263 11.17 -5.15 -28.04
N VAL A 264 10.30 -5.69 -28.89
CA VAL A 264 9.19 -6.57 -28.50
C VAL A 264 9.29 -7.87 -29.28
N SER A 265 9.06 -9.00 -28.60
CA SER A 265 9.11 -10.34 -29.19
C SER A 265 7.91 -11.17 -28.76
N MET A 266 7.44 -12.03 -29.67
CA MET A 266 6.47 -13.09 -29.38
C MET A 266 7.13 -14.46 -29.18
N ALA A 267 8.41 -14.59 -29.52
CA ALA A 267 9.19 -15.79 -29.24
C ALA A 267 9.57 -15.78 -27.75
N ILE A 268 8.97 -16.68 -26.98
CA ILE A 268 9.16 -16.75 -25.54
C ILE A 268 10.09 -17.92 -25.20
N ASP A 269 11.29 -17.61 -24.73
CA ASP A 269 12.17 -18.59 -24.10
C ASP A 269 11.83 -18.74 -22.61
N GLY A 270 11.63 -19.97 -22.15
CA GLY A 270 11.35 -20.29 -20.75
C GLY A 270 12.49 -19.91 -19.80
N ALA A 271 13.74 -19.92 -20.27
CA ALA A 271 14.87 -19.46 -19.47
C ALA A 271 14.78 -17.95 -19.22
N GLU A 272 14.43 -17.17 -20.25
CA GLU A 272 14.27 -15.72 -20.13
C GLU A 272 13.10 -15.31 -19.22
N VAL A 273 11.98 -16.05 -19.26
CA VAL A 273 10.82 -15.76 -18.41
C VAL A 273 11.13 -16.00 -16.93
N ARG A 274 11.95 -17.02 -16.63
CA ARG A 274 12.34 -17.40 -15.26
C ARG A 274 13.50 -16.57 -14.70
N ASP A 275 14.13 -15.73 -15.53
CA ASP A 275 15.26 -14.91 -15.14
C ASP A 275 14.93 -13.89 -14.04
N ALA A 276 15.89 -13.68 -13.14
CA ALA A 276 15.75 -12.77 -12.00
C ALA A 276 15.68 -11.28 -12.40
N ALA A 277 15.93 -10.89 -13.65
CA ALA A 277 15.70 -9.55 -14.18
C ALA A 277 14.39 -9.44 -14.99
N THR A 278 13.62 -10.53 -15.14
CA THR A 278 12.34 -10.53 -15.85
C THR A 278 11.16 -10.35 -14.89
N LEU A 279 10.29 -9.40 -15.22
CA LEU A 279 8.98 -9.25 -14.56
C LEU A 279 7.95 -10.06 -15.34
N ASN A 280 7.52 -11.19 -14.78
CA ASN A 280 6.42 -11.97 -15.33
C ASN A 280 5.07 -11.43 -14.83
N ALA A 281 4.34 -10.76 -15.71
CA ALA A 281 3.02 -10.19 -15.50
C ALA A 281 1.87 -11.09 -16.00
N ALA A 282 2.17 -12.27 -16.57
CA ALA A 282 1.15 -13.18 -17.09
C ALA A 282 0.42 -14.00 -15.99
N LEU A 283 0.82 -13.84 -14.72
CA LEU A 283 0.21 -14.38 -13.50
C LEU A 283 -0.16 -15.88 -13.56
N LEU A 284 -1.36 -16.23 -14.03
CA LEU A 284 -1.90 -17.59 -14.06
C LEU A 284 -1.70 -18.29 -15.43
N ALA A 285 -1.21 -17.56 -16.43
CA ALA A 285 -0.99 -18.08 -17.77
C ALA A 285 0.46 -17.91 -18.20
N TRP A 286 0.89 -18.74 -19.16
CA TRP A 286 2.19 -18.55 -19.80
C TRP A 286 2.18 -17.27 -20.67
N PRO A 287 3.22 -16.41 -20.59
CA PRO A 287 3.30 -15.19 -21.40
C PRO A 287 3.41 -15.54 -22.89
N ASN A 288 2.96 -14.63 -23.75
CA ASN A 288 3.11 -14.71 -25.20
C ASN A 288 3.78 -13.47 -25.81
N VAL A 289 4.08 -12.46 -24.99
CA VAL A 289 4.81 -11.26 -25.39
C VAL A 289 5.87 -10.95 -24.34
N ILE A 290 7.07 -10.62 -24.79
CA ILE A 290 8.15 -10.09 -23.96
C ILE A 290 8.65 -8.76 -24.52
N VAL A 291 8.82 -7.79 -23.63
CA VAL A 291 9.38 -6.48 -23.95
C VAL A 291 10.75 -6.36 -23.31
N HIS A 292 11.76 -6.08 -24.12
CA HIS A 292 13.14 -5.86 -23.68
C HIS A 292 13.35 -4.37 -23.42
N LEU A 293 13.99 -4.06 -22.30
CA LEU A 293 14.25 -2.69 -21.88
C LEU A 293 15.70 -2.33 -22.14
N ARG A 294 15.94 -1.19 -22.80
CA ARG A 294 17.29 -0.65 -23.08
C ARG A 294 18.09 -0.43 -21.82
N ALA A 295 17.40 -0.05 -20.74
CA ALA A 295 18.01 0.21 -19.45
C ALA A 295 17.11 -0.31 -18.33
N PRO A 296 17.70 -0.84 -17.23
CA PRO A 296 16.91 -1.40 -16.15
C PRO A 296 15.99 -0.34 -15.53
N ILE A 297 14.75 -0.74 -15.25
CA ILE A 297 13.78 0.09 -14.51
C ILE A 297 13.70 -0.45 -13.08
N ASP A 298 13.71 0.44 -12.09
CA ASP A 298 13.52 0.05 -10.70
C ASP A 298 12.03 -0.21 -10.44
N HIS A 299 11.70 -1.47 -10.14
CA HIS A 299 10.38 -1.86 -9.70
C HIS A 299 10.37 -2.12 -8.19
N HIS A 300 9.44 -1.48 -7.50
CA HIS A 300 9.24 -1.63 -6.06
C HIS A 300 8.15 -2.66 -5.79
N ARG A 301 8.51 -3.82 -5.23
CA ARG A 301 7.54 -4.81 -4.74
C ARG A 301 7.63 -4.90 -3.21
N LEU A 302 6.62 -4.34 -2.53
CA LEU A 302 6.46 -4.24 -1.06
C LEU A 302 7.68 -3.68 -0.30
N LEU A 303 8.78 -4.44 -0.26
CA LEU A 303 10.00 -4.16 0.52
C LEU A 303 11.30 -4.33 -0.30
N ARG A 304 11.23 -4.90 -1.51
CA ARG A 304 12.40 -5.14 -2.36
C ARG A 304 12.39 -4.23 -3.59
N ARG A 305 13.53 -3.58 -3.82
CA ARG A 305 13.86 -2.96 -5.10
C ARG A 305 14.41 -4.05 -6.00
N ARG A 306 13.81 -4.20 -7.17
CA ARG A 306 14.28 -5.12 -8.20
C ARG A 306 14.45 -4.32 -9.48
N SER A 307 15.65 -4.38 -10.05
CA SER A 307 15.90 -3.84 -11.38
C SER A 307 15.37 -4.85 -12.41
N ILE A 308 14.42 -4.40 -13.22
CA ILE A 308 13.81 -5.21 -14.27
C ILE A 308 14.40 -4.79 -15.62
N ARG A 309 14.81 -5.76 -16.42
CA ARG A 309 15.31 -5.58 -17.80
C ARG A 309 14.34 -6.09 -18.85
N ARG A 310 13.40 -6.94 -18.46
CA ARG A 310 12.40 -7.51 -19.35
C ARG A 310 11.05 -7.52 -18.65
N VAL A 311 9.98 -7.36 -19.41
CA VAL A 311 8.61 -7.55 -18.92
C VAL A 311 7.91 -8.53 -19.84
N ALA A 312 7.54 -9.69 -19.30
CA ALA A 312 6.80 -10.72 -20.00
C ALA A 312 5.33 -10.65 -19.58
N PHE A 313 4.41 -10.62 -20.53
CA PHE A 313 2.97 -10.60 -20.27
C PHE A 313 2.22 -11.41 -21.31
N ARG A 314 0.93 -11.60 -21.06
CA ARG A 314 0.03 -12.26 -21.99
C ARG A 314 -0.92 -11.24 -22.59
N LEU A 315 -1.26 -11.39 -23.87
CA LEU A 315 -2.36 -10.73 -24.55
C LEU A 315 -3.28 -11.78 -25.19
N ASP A 316 -4.56 -11.46 -25.30
CA ASP A 316 -5.52 -12.32 -26.01
C ASP A 316 -5.27 -12.26 -27.52
N GLU A 317 -4.90 -11.08 -28.05
CA GLU A 317 -4.50 -10.86 -29.44
C GLU A 317 -3.14 -10.12 -29.47
N PRO A 318 -2.00 -10.84 -29.51
CA PRO A 318 -0.68 -10.23 -29.44
C PRO A 318 -0.25 -9.52 -30.74
N GLU A 319 -0.68 -9.98 -31.91
CA GLU A 319 -0.20 -9.49 -33.21
C GLU A 319 -0.55 -8.01 -33.45
N PRO A 320 -1.79 -7.53 -33.20
CA PRO A 320 -2.11 -6.10 -33.35
C PRO A 320 -1.32 -5.21 -32.39
N PHE A 321 -1.01 -5.72 -31.20
CA PHE A 321 -0.20 -5.01 -30.22
C PHE A 321 1.24 -4.88 -30.68
N VAL A 322 1.87 -5.99 -31.06
CA VAL A 322 3.27 -6.04 -31.48
C VAL A 322 3.50 -5.15 -32.70
N ARG A 323 2.65 -5.24 -33.73
CA ARG A 323 2.73 -4.37 -34.91
C ARG A 323 2.65 -2.89 -34.55
N LEU A 324 1.71 -2.51 -33.67
CA LEU A 324 1.56 -1.11 -33.28
C LEU A 324 2.74 -0.61 -32.46
N LEU A 325 3.28 -1.45 -31.57
CA LEU A 325 4.43 -1.10 -30.76
C LEU A 325 5.69 -0.98 -31.62
N GLN A 326 5.93 -1.91 -32.54
CA GLN A 326 7.05 -1.84 -33.51
C GLN A 326 6.98 -0.57 -34.35
N TRP A 327 5.81 -0.25 -34.90
CA TRP A 327 5.59 0.99 -35.65
C TRP A 327 5.96 2.23 -34.84
N ARG A 328 5.59 2.29 -33.55
CA ARG A 328 5.96 3.40 -32.65
C ARG A 328 7.44 3.45 -32.30
N LEU A 329 8.12 2.31 -32.30
CA LEU A 329 9.56 2.24 -32.04
C LEU A 329 10.39 2.51 -33.30
N GLY A 330 9.75 2.68 -34.46
CA GLY A 330 10.44 2.79 -35.76
C GLY A 330 11.12 1.48 -36.17
N GLN A 331 10.60 0.34 -35.69
CA GLN A 331 11.09 -0.99 -36.03
C GLN A 331 10.24 -1.57 -37.17
N PRO A 332 10.86 -2.21 -38.17
CA PRO A 332 10.16 -2.80 -39.30
C PRO A 332 9.31 -4.02 -38.91
#